data_AF-A0A6G3MEB8-F1
#
_entry.id   AF-A0A6G3MEB8-F1
#
_cell.length_a   1.000
_cell.length_b   1.000
_cell.length_c   1.000
_cell.angle_alpha   90.00
_cell.angle_beta   90.00
_cell.angle_gamma   90.00
#
_symmetry.space_group_name_H-M   'P 1'
#
loop_
_entity.id
_entity.type
_entity.pdbx_description
1 polymer ?
#
loop_
_entity_poly.entity_id
_entity_poly.type
_entity_poly.pdbx_seq_one_letter_code
_entity_poly.pdbx_strand_id
1 'polypeptide(L)'
;MNTSTHDFVSPSSEVFIRRQLIAWGDCIKIRWGNSPSDSSFIWEYMQNYVDSMAQYFDGFRIDNCHSTPIHVLEHIIDRCRQINPNLILIGELFTNSESEDNLFVNRVGLSCLIRERMSASNLEELCYTVHRFGGMPMGSFLPVECNVITAKPMVARAILTDMTHDNECLFLKYSPLEYAPTSAFVTMARCPIGSVRGFDEIVPYQINVVEETKLYASWSKFSNPELNCFSLCKTINLENQNGKTLDCQGIINARKFLNNLHQEMETKGFNQIYIDQVSPTIVSVTRYNPSTSTSYVLISNHVF
;
A
#
# COMPACT_ATOMS: atom_id res chain seq x y z
N MET A 1 -18.94 -21.44 -9.01
CA MET A 1 -17.91 -21.00 -8.05
C MET A 1 -17.93 -19.49 -8.06
N ASN A 2 -18.18 -18.85 -6.91
CA ASN A 2 -18.26 -17.40 -6.83
C ASN A 2 -16.83 -16.84 -6.83
N THR A 3 -16.33 -16.43 -7.98
CA THR A 3 -15.07 -15.66 -8.08
C THR A 3 -15.37 -14.18 -7.86
N SER A 4 -14.41 -13.45 -7.29
CA SER A 4 -14.56 -12.01 -7.03
C SER A 4 -14.67 -11.17 -8.31
N THR A 5 -14.29 -11.75 -9.45
CA THR A 5 -14.37 -11.16 -10.79
C THR A 5 -15.72 -11.37 -11.49
N HIS A 6 -16.59 -12.24 -10.95
CA HIS A 6 -17.89 -12.52 -11.53
C HIS A 6 -18.92 -11.45 -11.13
N ASP A 7 -19.62 -10.89 -12.11
CA ASP A 7 -20.64 -9.88 -11.82
C ASP A 7 -21.86 -10.49 -11.12
N PHE A 8 -21.99 -10.23 -9.82
CA PHE A 8 -23.06 -10.78 -8.98
C PHE A 8 -24.45 -10.19 -9.27
N VAL A 9 -24.56 -9.15 -10.11
CA VAL A 9 -25.87 -8.64 -10.58
C VAL A 9 -26.27 -9.19 -11.95
N SER A 10 -25.44 -10.04 -12.55
CA SER A 10 -25.77 -10.71 -13.81
C SER A 10 -27.02 -11.61 -13.66
N PRO A 11 -27.79 -11.84 -14.74
CA PRO A 11 -28.97 -12.71 -14.69
C PRO A 11 -28.69 -14.15 -14.26
N SER A 12 -27.45 -14.62 -14.38
CA SER A 12 -27.00 -15.94 -13.93
C SER A 12 -26.73 -16.03 -12.43
N SER A 13 -26.69 -14.89 -11.72
CA SER A 13 -26.42 -14.82 -10.30
C SER A 13 -27.70 -14.87 -9.47
N GLU A 14 -27.74 -15.73 -8.45
CA GLU A 14 -28.84 -15.82 -7.50
C GLU A 14 -28.56 -15.12 -6.17
N VAL A 15 -27.47 -14.33 -6.10
CA VAL A 15 -26.93 -13.75 -4.85
C VAL A 15 -27.97 -12.91 -4.09
N PHE A 16 -28.80 -12.15 -4.78
CA PHE A 16 -29.87 -11.36 -4.15
C PHE A 16 -30.98 -12.22 -3.55
N ILE A 17 -31.48 -13.20 -4.30
CA ILE A 17 -32.59 -14.07 -3.87
C ILE A 17 -32.13 -14.95 -2.70
N ARG A 18 -30.88 -15.42 -2.75
CA ARG A 18 -30.26 -16.23 -1.69
C ARG A 18 -29.78 -15.41 -0.48
N ARG A 19 -29.87 -14.07 -0.53
CA ARG A 19 -29.35 -13.16 0.51
C ARG A 19 -27.88 -13.39 0.84
N GLN A 20 -27.07 -13.62 -0.20
CA GLN A 20 -25.63 -13.86 -0.08
C GLN A 20 -24.79 -12.57 -0.26
N LEU A 21 -25.44 -11.44 -0.56
CA LEU A 21 -24.77 -10.15 -0.68
C LEU A 21 -24.63 -9.48 0.69
N ILE A 22 -23.41 -9.09 1.03
CA ILE A 22 -23.17 -8.06 2.04
C ILE A 22 -23.38 -6.72 1.34
N ALA A 23 -24.52 -6.07 1.59
CA ALA A 23 -24.93 -4.89 0.84
C ALA A 23 -24.40 -3.60 1.49
N TRP A 24 -23.80 -2.73 0.67
CA TRP A 24 -23.47 -1.36 1.03
C TRP A 24 -24.63 -0.44 0.64
N GLY A 25 -25.45 -0.07 1.63
CA GLY A 25 -26.72 0.65 1.43
C GLY A 25 -26.57 2.13 1.06
N ASP A 26 -25.37 2.67 1.20
CA ASP A 26 -24.96 4.01 0.82
C ASP A 26 -24.57 4.12 -0.67
N CYS A 27 -24.38 2.98 -1.35
CA CYS A 27 -23.92 2.91 -2.74
C CYS A 27 -24.94 2.24 -3.67
N ILE A 28 -24.92 2.63 -4.95
CA ILE A 28 -25.68 1.98 -6.02
C ILE A 28 -24.68 1.39 -7.02
N LYS A 29 -24.77 0.07 -7.27
CA LYS A 29 -23.92 -0.59 -8.26
C LYS A 29 -24.30 -0.18 -9.69
N ILE A 30 -23.32 0.33 -10.42
CA ILE A 30 -23.48 0.75 -11.81
C ILE A 30 -23.56 -0.47 -12.75
N ARG A 31 -24.55 -0.47 -13.66
CA ARG A 31 -24.67 -1.46 -14.74
C ARG A 31 -24.08 -0.90 -16.04
N TRP A 32 -22.84 -1.26 -16.34
CA TRP A 32 -22.13 -0.81 -17.54
C TRP A 32 -22.66 -1.42 -18.85
N GLY A 33 -23.01 -2.71 -18.82
CA GLY A 33 -23.28 -3.49 -20.02
C GLY A 33 -21.99 -3.96 -20.71
N ASN A 34 -22.14 -4.52 -21.91
CA ASN A 34 -21.03 -5.02 -22.72
C ASN A 34 -20.39 -3.89 -23.54
N SER A 35 -21.12 -2.81 -23.78
CA SER A 35 -20.67 -1.70 -24.62
C SER A 35 -21.30 -0.37 -24.20
N PRO A 36 -20.76 0.78 -24.65
CA PRO A 36 -21.34 2.08 -24.36
C PRO A 36 -22.81 2.25 -24.75
N SER A 37 -23.32 1.51 -25.76
CA SER A 37 -24.73 1.59 -26.16
C SER A 37 -25.71 1.01 -25.14
N ASP A 38 -25.25 0.14 -24.24
CA ASP A 38 -26.14 -0.51 -23.26
C ASP A 38 -26.53 0.42 -22.10
N SER A 39 -25.71 1.45 -21.84
CA SER A 39 -25.87 2.43 -20.76
C SER A 39 -25.19 3.76 -21.12
N SER A 40 -25.53 4.35 -22.27
CA SER A 40 -24.81 5.51 -22.85
C SER A 40 -24.55 6.66 -21.88
N PHE A 41 -25.58 7.07 -21.12
CA PHE A 41 -25.45 8.12 -20.11
C PHE A 41 -24.35 7.84 -19.09
N ILE A 42 -24.28 6.61 -18.55
CA ILE A 42 -23.28 6.23 -17.55
C ILE A 42 -21.87 6.31 -18.15
N TRP A 43 -21.68 5.79 -19.36
CA TRP A 43 -20.39 5.81 -20.03
C TRP A 43 -19.92 7.23 -20.31
N GLU A 44 -20.80 8.11 -20.78
CA GLU A 44 -20.49 9.51 -21.03
C GLU A 44 -20.21 10.28 -19.73
N TYR A 45 -21.05 10.10 -18.70
CA TYR A 45 -20.87 10.72 -17.40
C TYR A 45 -19.53 10.34 -16.76
N MET A 46 -19.21 9.04 -16.76
CA MET A 46 -17.97 8.54 -16.18
C MET A 46 -16.75 8.95 -17.00
N GLN A 47 -16.85 9.05 -18.34
CA GLN A 47 -15.80 9.61 -19.18
C GLN A 47 -15.49 11.06 -18.80
N ASN A 48 -16.51 11.92 -18.69
CA ASN A 48 -16.31 13.32 -18.30
C ASN A 48 -15.67 13.45 -16.90
N TYR A 49 -16.08 12.57 -15.97
CA TYR A 49 -15.50 12.50 -14.64
C TYR A 49 -14.01 12.14 -14.69
N VAL A 50 -13.65 11.05 -15.37
CA VAL A 50 -12.24 10.61 -15.39
C VAL A 50 -11.36 11.50 -16.26
N ASP A 51 -11.91 12.13 -17.30
CA ASP A 51 -11.21 13.13 -18.10
C ASP A 51 -10.79 14.30 -17.22
N SER A 52 -11.70 14.77 -16.37
CA SER A 52 -11.40 15.83 -15.41
C SER A 52 -10.34 15.38 -14.40
N MET A 53 -10.48 14.17 -13.84
CA MET A 53 -9.48 13.65 -12.88
C MET A 53 -8.09 13.51 -13.52
N ALA A 54 -8.00 13.05 -14.76
CA ALA A 54 -6.74 12.86 -15.47
C ALA A 54 -6.02 14.18 -15.79
N GLN A 55 -6.75 15.29 -15.90
CA GLN A 55 -6.16 16.62 -16.07
C GLN A 55 -5.46 17.14 -14.82
N TYR A 56 -5.94 16.76 -13.62
CA TYR A 56 -5.48 17.34 -12.37
C TYR A 56 -4.53 16.45 -11.57
N PHE A 57 -4.61 15.12 -11.72
CA PHE A 57 -3.88 14.17 -10.87
C PHE A 57 -2.84 13.36 -11.66
N ASP A 58 -1.72 13.06 -11.01
CA ASP A 58 -0.64 12.24 -11.56
C ASP A 58 -1.00 10.75 -11.67
N GLY A 59 -2.02 10.31 -10.94
CA GLY A 59 -2.41 8.91 -10.90
C GLY A 59 -3.69 8.63 -10.13
N PHE A 60 -4.19 7.40 -10.27
CA PHE A 60 -5.41 6.92 -9.63
C PHE A 60 -5.15 5.68 -8.77
N ARG A 61 -5.80 5.64 -7.61
CA ARG A 61 -6.00 4.42 -6.82
C ARG A 61 -7.37 3.85 -7.16
N ILE A 62 -7.42 2.65 -7.72
CA ILE A 62 -8.65 1.98 -8.14
C ILE A 62 -9.06 1.01 -7.02
N ASP A 63 -10.10 1.41 -6.29
CA ASP A 63 -10.75 0.62 -5.26
C ASP A 63 -11.38 -0.64 -5.86
N ASN A 64 -11.27 -1.78 -5.17
CA ASN A 64 -11.93 -3.03 -5.56
C ASN A 64 -11.82 -3.34 -7.06
N CYS A 65 -10.63 -3.16 -7.64
CA CYS A 65 -10.39 -3.18 -9.09
C CYS A 65 -10.89 -4.48 -9.75
N HIS A 66 -10.75 -5.61 -9.05
CA HIS A 66 -11.18 -6.93 -9.48
C HIS A 66 -12.70 -7.07 -9.69
N SER A 67 -13.51 -6.21 -9.05
CA SER A 67 -14.97 -6.19 -9.16
C SER A 67 -15.47 -5.33 -10.33
N THR A 68 -14.58 -4.60 -10.99
CA THR A 68 -14.91 -3.81 -12.18
C THR A 68 -14.64 -4.63 -13.44
N PRO A 69 -15.60 -4.74 -14.39
CA PRO A 69 -15.37 -5.46 -15.63
C PRO A 69 -14.15 -4.92 -16.38
N ILE A 70 -13.29 -5.84 -16.84
CA ILE A 70 -11.98 -5.46 -17.40
C ILE A 70 -12.09 -4.54 -18.63
N HIS A 71 -13.10 -4.75 -19.49
CA HIS A 71 -13.32 -3.92 -20.68
C HIS A 71 -13.72 -2.48 -20.33
N VAL A 72 -14.38 -2.28 -19.19
CA VAL A 72 -14.72 -0.96 -18.68
C VAL A 72 -13.45 -0.25 -18.22
N LEU A 73 -12.61 -0.94 -17.45
CA LEU A 73 -11.33 -0.38 -17.00
C LEU A 73 -10.43 -0.02 -18.18
N GLU A 74 -10.28 -0.90 -19.16
CA GLU A 74 -9.49 -0.64 -20.38
C GLU A 74 -9.96 0.64 -21.07
N HIS A 75 -11.26 0.76 -21.37
CA HIS A 75 -11.80 1.94 -22.06
C HIS A 75 -11.58 3.24 -21.28
N ILE A 76 -11.85 3.23 -19.97
CA ILE A 76 -11.70 4.39 -19.10
C ILE A 76 -10.22 4.79 -18.99
N ILE A 77 -9.33 3.83 -18.76
CA ILE A 77 -7.92 4.10 -18.56
C ILE A 77 -7.23 4.54 -19.85
N ASP A 78 -7.56 3.93 -20.99
CA ASP A 78 -7.05 4.36 -22.30
C ASP A 78 -7.43 5.80 -22.58
N ARG A 79 -8.67 6.19 -22.23
CA ARG A 79 -9.12 7.57 -22.33
C ARG A 79 -8.31 8.51 -21.43
N CYS A 80 -8.12 8.14 -20.17
CA CYS A 80 -7.31 8.94 -19.23
C CYS A 80 -5.86 9.10 -19.72
N ARG A 81 -5.27 8.07 -20.34
CA ARG A 81 -3.90 8.11 -20.89
C ARG A 81 -3.75 8.99 -22.13
N GLN A 82 -4.83 9.23 -22.87
CA GLN A 82 -4.80 10.24 -23.94
C GLN A 82 -4.60 11.65 -23.38
N ILE A 83 -5.07 11.90 -22.16
CA ILE A 83 -4.97 13.20 -21.47
C ILE A 83 -3.66 13.28 -20.67
N ASN A 84 -3.35 12.24 -19.89
CA ASN A 84 -2.12 12.11 -19.12
C ASN A 84 -1.40 10.80 -19.49
N PRO A 85 -0.44 10.84 -20.44
CA PRO A 85 0.30 9.65 -20.86
C PRO A 85 1.13 8.98 -19.76
N ASN A 86 1.46 9.72 -18.69
CA ASN A 86 2.27 9.24 -17.56
C ASN A 86 1.42 8.84 -16.35
N LEU A 87 0.10 8.69 -16.52
CA LEU A 87 -0.82 8.37 -15.44
C LEU A 87 -0.42 7.10 -14.68
N ILE A 88 -0.16 7.25 -13.38
CA ILE A 88 0.18 6.15 -12.47
C ILE A 88 -1.10 5.46 -12.02
N LEU A 89 -1.15 4.13 -12.11
CA LEU A 89 -2.33 3.36 -11.72
C LEU A 89 -2.01 2.38 -10.61
N ILE A 90 -2.69 2.53 -9.49
CA ILE A 90 -2.55 1.69 -8.31
C ILE A 90 -3.83 0.90 -8.14
N GLY A 91 -3.79 -0.40 -8.38
CA GLY A 91 -4.95 -1.28 -8.24
C GLY A 91 -5.00 -1.92 -6.86
N GLU A 92 -6.14 -1.80 -6.19
CA GLU A 92 -6.48 -2.71 -5.11
C GLU A 92 -7.04 -4.02 -5.70
N LEU A 93 -6.22 -5.05 -5.67
CA LEU A 93 -6.52 -6.31 -6.34
C LEU A 93 -6.24 -7.48 -5.40
N PHE A 94 -7.34 -8.06 -4.90
CA PHE A 94 -7.35 -9.24 -4.04
C PHE A 94 -8.00 -10.40 -4.80
N THR A 95 -7.34 -10.88 -5.84
CA THR A 95 -7.74 -12.14 -6.46
C THR A 95 -7.11 -13.31 -5.71
N ASN A 96 -7.71 -14.50 -5.85
CA ASN A 96 -7.15 -15.72 -5.28
C ASN A 96 -6.11 -16.36 -6.23
N SER A 97 -5.65 -15.64 -7.26
CA SER A 97 -4.85 -16.19 -8.35
C SER A 97 -3.90 -15.16 -8.94
N GLU A 98 -2.60 -15.40 -8.84
CA GLU A 98 -1.58 -14.55 -9.46
C GLU A 98 -1.77 -14.42 -10.98
N SER A 99 -2.36 -15.43 -11.63
CA SER A 99 -2.66 -15.35 -13.07
C SER A 99 -3.79 -14.35 -13.38
N GLU A 100 -4.79 -14.22 -12.51
CA GLU A 100 -5.84 -13.20 -12.64
C GLU A 100 -5.28 -11.81 -12.35
N ASP A 101 -4.43 -11.68 -11.32
CA ASP A 101 -3.74 -10.42 -11.04
C ASP A 101 -2.93 -9.95 -12.28
N ASN A 102 -2.17 -10.85 -12.89
CA ASN A 102 -1.39 -10.55 -14.08
C ASN A 102 -2.28 -10.19 -15.28
N LEU A 103 -3.49 -10.74 -15.39
CA LEU A 103 -4.42 -10.37 -16.45
C LEU A 103 -4.82 -8.90 -16.34
N PHE A 104 -5.23 -8.46 -15.14
CA PHE A 104 -5.59 -7.06 -14.89
C PHE A 104 -4.40 -6.12 -15.07
N VAL A 105 -3.23 -6.48 -14.53
CA VAL A 105 -2.01 -5.68 -14.65
C VAL A 105 -1.65 -5.45 -16.12
N ASN A 106 -1.66 -6.51 -16.94
CA ASN A 106 -1.25 -6.41 -18.33
C ASN A 106 -2.28 -5.72 -19.23
N ARG A 107 -3.58 -5.99 -19.03
CA ARG A 107 -4.64 -5.48 -19.89
C ARG A 107 -5.00 -4.03 -19.57
N VAL A 108 -5.17 -3.71 -18.29
CA VAL A 108 -5.47 -2.33 -17.85
C VAL A 108 -4.18 -1.49 -17.83
N GLY A 109 -3.02 -2.12 -17.70
CA GLY A 109 -1.73 -1.46 -17.56
C GLY A 109 -1.52 -0.88 -16.17
N LEU A 110 -1.85 -1.62 -15.10
CA LEU A 110 -1.63 -1.15 -13.74
C LEU A 110 -0.14 -0.95 -13.45
N SER A 111 0.22 0.15 -12.81
CA SER A 111 1.61 0.44 -12.44
C SER A 111 2.03 -0.31 -11.19
N CYS A 112 1.14 -0.43 -10.20
CA CYS A 112 1.38 -1.13 -8.94
C CYS A 112 0.08 -1.79 -8.42
N LEU A 113 0.24 -2.87 -7.65
CA LEU A 113 -0.82 -3.47 -6.85
C LEU A 113 -0.65 -3.10 -5.38
N ILE A 114 -1.74 -2.79 -4.68
CA ILE A 114 -1.68 -2.56 -3.23
C ILE A 114 -1.40 -3.90 -2.53
N ARG A 115 -0.42 -3.88 -1.62
CA ARG A 115 -0.08 -4.96 -0.71
C ARG A 115 0.11 -4.39 0.68
N GLU A 116 -0.34 -5.10 1.70
CA GLU A 116 -0.42 -4.55 3.05
C GLU A 116 0.36 -5.42 4.02
N ARG A 117 1.13 -4.80 4.93
CA ARG A 117 1.72 -5.52 6.07
C ARG A 117 0.64 -6.14 6.95
N MET A 118 -0.53 -5.51 7.04
CA MET A 118 -1.63 -5.95 7.89
C MET A 118 -2.28 -7.26 7.45
N SER A 119 -2.01 -7.71 6.22
CA SER A 119 -2.45 -9.01 5.72
C SER A 119 -1.64 -10.18 6.30
N ALA A 120 -0.43 -9.93 6.82
CA ALA A 120 0.40 -10.98 7.42
C ALA A 120 -0.09 -11.34 8.83
N SER A 121 -0.40 -12.62 9.04
CA SER A 121 -0.89 -13.16 10.32
C SER A 121 0.24 -13.56 11.28
N ASN A 122 1.46 -13.72 10.77
CA ASN A 122 2.64 -14.13 11.52
C ASN A 122 3.91 -13.56 10.89
N LEU A 123 5.05 -13.71 11.57
CA LEU A 123 6.32 -13.16 11.12
C LEU A 123 6.82 -13.79 9.81
N GLU A 124 6.51 -15.07 9.55
CA GLU A 124 6.89 -15.76 8.31
C GLU A 124 6.21 -15.13 7.09
N GLU A 125 4.90 -14.89 7.15
CA GLU A 125 4.14 -14.21 6.09
C GLU A 125 4.60 -12.76 5.87
N LEU A 126 4.97 -12.08 6.95
CA LEU A 126 5.54 -10.73 6.87
C LEU A 126 6.90 -10.75 6.16
N CYS A 127 7.78 -11.70 6.53
CA CYS A 127 9.07 -11.92 5.86
C CYS A 127 8.89 -12.23 4.37
N TYR A 128 7.93 -13.10 4.04
CA TYR A 128 7.62 -13.43 2.66
C TYR A 128 7.25 -12.20 1.83
N THR A 129 6.47 -11.28 2.40
CA THR A 129 6.03 -10.06 1.72
C THR A 129 7.20 -9.17 1.32
N VAL A 130 8.11 -8.86 2.26
CA VAL A 130 9.30 -8.04 1.96
C VAL A 130 10.31 -8.81 1.12
N HIS A 131 10.44 -10.13 1.28
CA HIS A 131 11.28 -10.94 0.39
C HIS A 131 10.80 -10.84 -1.07
N ARG A 132 9.49 -11.02 -1.30
CA ARG A 132 8.88 -10.99 -2.63
C ARG A 132 9.05 -9.65 -3.35
N PHE A 133 8.97 -8.54 -2.61
CA PHE A 133 9.09 -7.19 -3.16
C PHE A 133 10.44 -6.51 -2.85
N GLY A 134 11.40 -7.25 -2.31
CA GLY A 134 12.66 -6.72 -1.78
C GLY A 134 13.80 -6.61 -2.78
N GLY A 135 13.62 -7.18 -3.98
CA GLY A 135 14.63 -7.20 -5.02
C GLY A 135 15.14 -8.61 -5.30
N MET A 136 16.39 -8.71 -5.74
CA MET A 136 17.02 -9.99 -6.06
C MET A 136 17.60 -10.64 -4.79
N PRO A 137 17.61 -11.97 -4.66
CA PRO A 137 18.35 -12.61 -3.57
C PRO A 137 19.83 -12.20 -3.56
N MET A 138 20.40 -12.01 -2.38
CA MET A 138 21.83 -11.71 -2.24
C MET A 138 22.69 -12.80 -2.91
N GLY A 139 23.68 -12.36 -3.69
CA GLY A 139 24.55 -13.27 -4.46
C GLY A 139 23.91 -13.83 -5.73
N SER A 140 22.79 -13.27 -6.18
CA SER A 140 22.17 -13.64 -7.47
C SER A 140 23.14 -13.47 -8.64
N PHE A 141 23.08 -14.40 -9.60
CA PHE A 141 23.82 -14.29 -10.86
C PHE A 141 23.49 -12.98 -11.57
N LEU A 142 24.53 -12.21 -11.90
CA LEU A 142 24.38 -10.98 -12.66
C LEU A 142 24.14 -11.33 -14.13
N PRO A 143 23.22 -10.62 -14.81
CA PRO A 143 23.05 -10.79 -16.25
C PRO A 143 24.36 -10.44 -16.96
N VAL A 144 24.66 -11.17 -18.04
CA VAL A 144 25.80 -10.85 -18.92
C VAL A 144 25.55 -9.47 -19.53
N GLU A 145 26.54 -8.59 -19.47
CA GLU A 145 26.48 -7.29 -20.13
C GLU A 145 26.35 -7.50 -21.64
N CYS A 146 25.22 -7.09 -22.20
CA CYS A 146 24.96 -7.14 -23.63
C CYS A 146 24.19 -5.90 -24.08
N ASN A 147 24.38 -5.51 -25.34
CA ASN A 147 23.70 -4.35 -25.94
C ASN A 147 22.19 -4.58 -26.16
N VAL A 148 21.69 -5.79 -25.89
CA VAL A 148 20.29 -6.19 -26.10
C VAL A 148 19.75 -6.80 -24.81
N ILE A 149 18.95 -6.03 -24.07
CA ILE A 149 18.31 -6.51 -22.84
C ILE A 149 16.99 -7.18 -23.20
N THR A 150 16.88 -8.49 -22.96
CA THR A 150 15.61 -9.21 -23.11
C THR A 150 14.62 -8.78 -22.04
N ALA A 151 13.43 -8.33 -22.44
CA ALA A 151 12.31 -8.13 -21.51
C ALA A 151 11.87 -9.48 -20.96
N LYS A 152 12.04 -9.70 -19.65
CA LYS A 152 11.62 -10.92 -18.96
C LYS A 152 10.31 -10.68 -18.23
N PRO A 153 9.43 -11.70 -18.10
CA PRO A 153 8.31 -11.63 -17.17
C PRO A 153 8.83 -11.31 -15.76
N MET A 154 8.15 -10.39 -15.08
CA MET A 154 8.46 -10.03 -13.70
C MET A 154 7.19 -10.06 -12.88
N VAL A 155 7.35 -10.27 -11.56
CA VAL A 155 6.25 -10.13 -10.61
C VAL A 155 5.68 -8.72 -10.72
N ALA A 156 4.35 -8.60 -10.73
CA ALA A 156 3.67 -7.31 -10.71
C ALA A 156 4.21 -6.45 -9.56
N ARG A 157 4.52 -5.18 -9.86
CA ARG A 157 5.06 -4.26 -8.86
C ARG A 157 4.02 -4.04 -7.76
N ALA A 158 4.45 -4.02 -6.51
CA ALA A 158 3.59 -3.65 -5.39
C ALA A 158 3.76 -2.16 -5.05
N ILE A 159 2.75 -1.58 -4.40
CA ILE A 159 2.95 -0.54 -3.40
C ILE A 159 2.71 -1.22 -2.04
N LEU A 160 3.74 -1.27 -1.20
CA LEU A 160 3.68 -1.93 0.10
C LEU A 160 3.28 -0.92 1.17
N THR A 161 2.11 -1.09 1.76
CA THR A 161 1.62 -0.22 2.82
C THR A 161 1.84 -0.86 4.18
N ASP A 162 2.29 -0.07 5.15
CA ASP A 162 2.31 -0.51 6.55
C ASP A 162 0.88 -0.71 7.09
N MET A 163 0.01 0.28 6.84
CA MET A 163 -1.41 0.23 7.15
C MET A 163 -2.20 1.05 6.11
N THR A 164 -3.27 0.48 5.57
CA THR A 164 -4.24 1.20 4.73
C THR A 164 -5.35 1.82 5.58
N HIS A 165 -6.24 2.58 4.94
CA HIS A 165 -7.35 3.23 5.63
C HIS A 165 -8.48 2.26 6.03
N ASP A 166 -8.52 1.07 5.44
CA ASP A 166 -9.51 0.04 5.75
C ASP A 166 -9.02 -0.95 6.82
N ASN A 167 -7.72 -0.94 7.11
CA ASN A 167 -7.14 -1.81 8.12
C ASN A 167 -7.60 -1.43 9.54
N GLU A 168 -7.73 -2.44 10.39
CA GLU A 168 -7.81 -2.23 11.84
C GLU A 168 -6.55 -1.49 12.31
N CYS A 169 -6.70 -0.63 13.31
CA CYS A 169 -5.55 0.08 13.88
C CYS A 169 -4.52 -0.90 14.48
N LEU A 170 -3.24 -0.73 14.11
CA LEU A 170 -2.12 -1.54 14.60
C LEU A 170 -2.00 -1.54 16.14
N PHE A 171 -2.41 -0.43 16.78
CA PHE A 171 -2.45 -0.29 18.23
C PHE A 171 -3.38 -1.32 18.88
N LEU A 172 -4.54 -1.56 18.27
CA LEU A 172 -5.57 -2.47 18.76
C LEU A 172 -5.26 -3.92 18.38
N LYS A 173 -4.84 -4.13 17.12
CA LYS A 173 -4.59 -5.48 16.59
C LYS A 173 -3.36 -6.15 17.22
N TYR A 174 -2.30 -5.37 17.49
CA TYR A 174 -1.03 -5.91 18.00
C TYR A 174 -0.53 -5.16 19.23
N SER A 175 0.16 -4.04 19.02
CA SER A 175 0.82 -3.28 20.08
C SER A 175 1.22 -1.89 19.59
N PRO A 176 1.23 -0.86 20.46
CA PRO A 176 1.81 0.44 20.13
C PRO A 176 3.31 0.35 19.79
N LEU A 177 4.00 -0.71 20.24
CA LEU A 177 5.41 -0.96 19.95
C LEU A 177 5.66 -1.41 18.51
N GLU A 178 4.61 -1.82 17.79
CA GLU A 178 4.73 -2.41 16.45
C GLU A 178 4.88 -1.37 15.33
N TYR A 179 4.59 -0.10 15.61
CA TYR A 179 4.61 1.00 14.61
C TYR A 179 6.01 1.24 14.03
N ALA A 180 7.03 1.39 14.89
CA ALA A 180 8.40 1.64 14.43
C ALA A 180 9.02 0.40 13.73
N PRO A 181 8.93 -0.83 14.29
CA PRO A 181 9.34 -2.05 13.60
C PRO A 181 8.66 -2.23 12.23
N THR A 182 7.34 -2.05 12.15
CA THR A 182 6.58 -2.17 10.90
C THR A 182 7.04 -1.15 9.85
N SER A 183 7.15 0.12 10.24
CA SER A 183 7.62 1.20 9.36
C SER A 183 9.03 0.94 8.82
N ALA A 184 9.95 0.49 9.69
CA ALA A 184 11.30 0.15 9.30
C ALA A 184 11.35 -1.10 8.41
N PHE A 185 10.52 -2.09 8.69
CA PHE A 185 10.46 -3.33 7.92
C PHE A 185 9.97 -3.09 6.48
N VAL A 186 8.86 -2.35 6.31
CA VAL A 186 8.33 -1.97 5.00
C VAL A 186 9.33 -1.13 4.21
N THR A 187 10.08 -0.26 4.88
CA THR A 187 11.15 0.57 4.27
C THR A 187 12.23 -0.28 3.58
N MET A 188 12.46 -1.51 4.04
CA MET A 188 13.44 -2.42 3.44
C MET A 188 12.95 -3.09 2.16
N ALA A 189 11.69 -2.95 1.77
CA ALA A 189 11.19 -3.41 0.47
C ALA A 189 11.76 -2.58 -0.68
N ARG A 190 11.81 -3.14 -1.88
CA ARG A 190 12.25 -2.48 -3.12
C ARG A 190 11.05 -2.18 -4.02
N CYS A 191 10.08 -1.51 -3.43
CA CYS A 191 8.87 -1.05 -4.09
C CYS A 191 8.41 0.27 -3.45
N PRO A 192 7.52 1.05 -4.11
CA PRO A 192 6.86 2.17 -3.45
C PRO A 192 6.26 1.74 -2.12
N ILE A 193 6.38 2.60 -1.11
CA ILE A 193 5.82 2.38 0.22
C ILE A 193 4.73 3.42 0.51
N GLY A 194 3.76 3.05 1.33
CA GLY A 194 2.65 3.94 1.71
C GLY A 194 2.18 3.73 3.14
N SER A 195 1.49 4.73 3.67
CA SER A 195 0.91 4.71 5.03
C SER A 195 -0.34 5.57 5.03
N VAL A 196 -1.36 5.15 5.77
CA VAL A 196 -2.51 6.01 6.07
C VAL A 196 -2.12 7.11 7.06
N ARG A 197 -2.81 8.26 6.96
CA ARG A 197 -2.75 9.32 7.97
C ARG A 197 -3.24 8.79 9.31
N GLY A 198 -2.56 9.11 10.40
CA GLY A 198 -2.85 8.60 11.74
C GLY A 198 -1.96 7.44 12.16
N PHE A 199 -1.31 6.73 11.22
CA PHE A 199 -0.34 5.69 11.55
C PHE A 199 0.88 6.27 12.26
N ASP A 200 1.55 7.25 11.63
CA ASP A 200 2.77 7.83 12.20
C ASP A 200 2.48 8.61 13.50
N GLU A 201 1.26 9.13 13.66
CA GLU A 201 0.76 9.77 14.88
C GLU A 201 0.39 8.77 15.99
N ILE A 202 0.33 7.47 15.69
CA ILE A 202 -0.12 6.42 16.61
C ILE A 202 -1.54 6.71 17.11
N VAL A 203 -2.48 6.98 16.18
CA VAL A 203 -3.91 7.10 16.52
C VAL A 203 -4.40 5.75 17.05
N PRO A 204 -4.90 5.65 18.30
CA PRO A 204 -5.08 4.37 18.98
C PRO A 204 -6.42 3.68 18.66
N TYR A 205 -7.06 4.03 17.55
CA TYR A 205 -8.33 3.45 17.10
C TYR A 205 -8.42 3.51 15.58
N GLN A 206 -9.25 2.64 15.00
CA GLN A 206 -9.55 2.68 13.57
C GLN A 206 -10.46 3.88 13.27
N ILE A 207 -10.05 4.70 12.31
CA ILE A 207 -10.81 5.86 11.87
C ILE A 207 -11.95 5.38 10.98
N ASN A 208 -13.19 5.55 11.44
CA ASN A 208 -14.36 5.13 10.70
C ASN A 208 -14.64 6.12 9.56
N VAL A 209 -14.62 5.65 8.31
CA VAL A 209 -14.81 6.47 7.10
C VAL A 209 -16.21 7.09 6.97
N VAL A 210 -17.21 6.58 7.71
CA VAL A 210 -18.61 7.05 7.70
C VAL A 210 -18.91 7.95 8.89
N GLU A 211 -18.49 7.53 10.09
CA GLU A 211 -18.93 8.15 11.35
C GLU A 211 -17.94 9.15 11.94
N GLU A 212 -16.65 9.08 11.58
CA GLU A 212 -15.66 9.98 12.17
C GLU A 212 -15.84 11.41 11.64
N THR A 213 -15.90 12.36 12.56
CA THR A 213 -16.10 13.80 12.27
C THR A 213 -14.97 14.66 12.82
N LYS A 214 -14.11 14.10 13.69
CA LYS A 214 -12.97 14.81 14.25
C LYS A 214 -11.94 15.07 13.16
N LEU A 215 -11.37 16.26 13.21
CA LEU A 215 -10.27 16.63 12.34
C LEU A 215 -8.95 16.11 12.89
N TYR A 216 -8.04 15.75 11.98
CA TYR A 216 -6.65 15.51 12.36
C TYR A 216 -6.04 16.75 13.02
N ALA A 217 -5.14 16.51 13.97
CA ALA A 217 -4.37 17.58 14.56
C ALA A 217 -3.53 18.31 13.50
N SER A 218 -3.54 19.64 13.56
CA SER A 218 -2.71 20.47 12.69
C SER A 218 -1.23 20.19 12.92
N TRP A 219 -0.47 20.05 11.83
CA TRP A 219 0.98 19.98 11.83
C TRP A 219 1.66 21.12 12.60
N SER A 220 1.09 22.33 12.54
CA SER A 220 1.65 23.52 13.20
C SER A 220 1.68 23.43 14.73
N LYS A 221 0.83 22.59 15.33
CA LYS A 221 0.81 22.36 16.78
C LYS A 221 1.98 21.50 17.27
N PHE A 222 2.61 20.75 16.37
CA PHE A 222 3.79 19.90 16.66
C PHE A 222 5.12 20.63 16.46
N SER A 223 5.11 21.77 15.75
CA SER A 223 6.30 22.59 15.51
C SER A 223 6.56 23.64 16.59
N ASN A 224 5.68 23.77 17.59
CA ASN A 224 5.87 24.72 18.69
C ASN A 224 6.40 23.98 19.94
N PRO A 225 7.68 24.18 20.32
CA PRO A 225 8.29 23.48 21.46
C PRO A 225 7.57 23.70 22.79
N GLU A 226 6.83 24.80 22.94
CA GLU A 226 6.05 25.12 24.15
C GLU A 226 4.67 24.42 24.18
N LEU A 227 4.21 23.90 23.05
CA LEU A 227 2.88 23.29 22.85
C LEU A 227 2.93 21.80 22.49
N ASN A 228 4.13 21.21 22.41
CA ASN A 228 4.33 19.76 22.32
C ASN A 228 3.69 19.07 23.52
N CYS A 229 2.43 18.64 23.33
CA CYS A 229 1.58 17.82 24.20
C CYS A 229 2.06 17.71 25.66
N PHE A 230 2.03 18.85 26.36
CA PHE A 230 2.41 18.97 27.76
C PHE A 230 1.44 18.25 28.72
N SER A 231 0.36 17.64 28.20
CA SER A 231 -0.66 16.96 29.00
C SER A 231 -0.56 15.44 28.97
N LEU A 232 -0.16 14.80 27.86
CA LEU A 232 -0.09 13.34 27.79
C LEU A 232 1.26 12.79 28.33
N CYS A 233 2.37 13.45 27.99
CA CYS A 233 3.70 13.10 28.48
C CYS A 233 3.93 13.48 29.96
N LYS A 234 3.01 14.21 30.60
CA LYS A 234 3.08 14.54 32.03
C LYS A 234 2.38 13.50 32.91
N THR A 235 1.43 12.74 32.34
CA THR A 235 0.76 11.62 33.03
C THR A 235 1.65 10.38 33.10
N ILE A 236 2.55 10.23 32.14
CA ILE A 236 3.56 9.19 32.11
C ILE A 236 4.88 9.88 32.48
N ASN A 237 5.36 9.77 33.72
CA ASN A 237 6.63 10.35 34.20
C ASN A 237 7.84 9.86 33.39
N LEU A 238 7.97 10.29 32.14
CA LEU A 238 9.08 10.00 31.24
C LEU A 238 9.87 11.30 31.05
N GLU A 239 10.32 11.86 32.16
CA GLU A 239 11.41 12.83 32.14
C GLU A 239 12.69 12.06 31.81
N ASN A 240 13.10 12.06 30.54
CA ASN A 240 14.45 11.62 30.20
C ASN A 240 15.46 12.56 30.90
N GLN A 241 16.51 11.97 31.48
CA GLN A 241 17.54 12.59 32.35
C GLN A 241 18.33 13.78 31.75
N ASN A 242 17.94 14.30 30.57
CA ASN A 242 18.64 15.36 29.84
C ASN A 242 17.77 16.59 29.54
N GLY A 243 16.59 16.75 30.16
CA GLY A 243 15.77 17.97 30.02
C GLY A 243 15.23 18.23 28.60
N LYS A 244 15.22 17.22 27.72
CA LYS A 244 14.57 17.28 26.40
C LYS A 244 13.16 16.73 26.49
N THR A 245 12.18 17.56 26.14
CA THR A 245 10.75 17.22 26.04
C THR A 245 10.57 16.03 25.10
N LEU A 246 9.78 15.02 25.52
CA LEU A 246 9.40 13.91 24.63
C LEU A 246 8.58 14.48 23.47
N ASP A 247 9.01 14.20 22.25
CA ASP A 247 8.27 14.58 21.05
C ASP A 247 7.02 13.70 20.94
N CYS A 248 5.85 14.32 21.04
CA CYS A 248 4.54 13.67 21.08
C CYS A 248 3.99 13.40 19.66
N GLN A 249 4.90 13.27 18.70
CA GLN A 249 4.66 13.09 17.27
C GLN A 249 4.68 11.62 16.83
N GLY A 250 4.51 10.67 17.77
CA GLY A 250 4.58 9.25 17.46
C GLY A 250 5.92 8.88 16.79
N ILE A 251 5.86 8.34 15.58
CA ILE A 251 7.04 7.93 14.78
C ILE A 251 7.33 8.84 13.58
N ILE A 252 6.74 10.05 13.48
CA ILE A 252 6.91 10.95 12.31
C ILE A 252 8.39 11.21 11.96
N ASN A 253 9.23 11.53 12.95
CA ASN A 253 10.65 11.77 12.71
C ASN A 253 11.39 10.51 12.24
N ALA A 254 11.03 9.35 12.79
CA ALA A 254 11.55 8.07 12.34
C ALA A 254 11.11 7.79 10.90
N ARG A 255 9.83 8.03 10.56
CA ARG A 255 9.31 7.91 9.19
C ARG A 255 10.09 8.78 8.21
N LYS A 256 10.38 10.04 8.57
CA LYS A 256 11.17 10.93 7.73
C LYS A 256 12.57 10.36 7.46
N PHE A 257 13.24 9.86 8.50
CA PHE A 257 14.53 9.20 8.35
C PHE A 257 14.44 7.97 7.45
N LEU A 258 13.44 7.11 7.67
CA LEU A 258 13.22 5.89 6.92
C LEU A 258 12.87 6.14 5.45
N ASN A 259 12.09 7.17 5.14
CA ASN A 259 11.80 7.58 3.77
C ASN A 259 13.07 8.03 3.04
N ASN A 260 13.94 8.80 3.70
CA ASN A 260 15.23 9.20 3.13
C ASN A 260 16.12 7.97 2.90
N LEU A 261 16.17 7.05 3.86
CA LEU A 261 16.91 5.80 3.75
C LEU A 261 16.39 4.93 2.60
N HIS A 262 15.07 4.83 2.42
CA HIS A 262 14.45 4.10 1.32
C HIS A 262 14.90 4.65 -0.04
N GLN A 263 14.86 5.97 -0.21
CA GLN A 263 15.32 6.65 -1.43
C GLN A 263 16.82 6.48 -1.64
N GLU A 264 17.62 6.59 -0.58
CA GLU A 264 19.06 6.36 -0.63
C GLU A 264 19.39 4.92 -1.08
N MET A 265 18.72 3.92 -0.51
CA MET A 265 18.93 2.52 -0.88
C MET A 265 18.61 2.27 -2.37
N GLU A 266 17.52 2.82 -2.88
CA GLU A 266 17.17 2.65 -4.30
C GLU A 266 18.13 3.41 -5.22
N THR A 267 18.42 4.69 -4.93
CA THR A 267 19.28 5.53 -5.79
C THR A 267 20.73 5.05 -5.82
N LYS A 268 21.24 4.48 -4.71
CA LYS A 268 22.59 3.92 -4.65
C LYS A 268 22.68 2.47 -5.15
N GLY A 269 21.58 1.84 -5.54
CA GLY A 269 21.59 0.50 -6.13
C GLY A 269 21.72 -0.66 -5.13
N PHE A 270 21.18 -0.50 -3.90
CA PHE A 270 21.03 -1.60 -2.95
C PHE A 270 19.86 -2.50 -3.40
N ASN A 271 20.07 -3.27 -4.47
CA ASN A 271 19.02 -4.01 -5.19
C ASN A 271 18.93 -5.49 -4.82
N GLN A 272 19.81 -5.97 -3.93
CA GLN A 272 19.77 -7.33 -3.41
C GLN A 272 19.24 -7.36 -1.97
N ILE A 273 18.55 -8.44 -1.61
CA ILE A 273 17.96 -8.63 -0.28
C ILE A 273 18.32 -10.01 0.30
N TYR A 274 18.47 -10.04 1.61
CA TYR A 274 18.51 -11.25 2.42
C TYR A 274 17.66 -11.04 3.67
N ILE A 275 16.82 -12.01 4.04
CA ILE A 275 15.95 -11.95 5.22
C ILE A 275 16.22 -13.19 6.06
N ASP A 276 16.37 -12.99 7.36
CA ASP A 276 16.60 -14.06 8.32
C ASP A 276 15.72 -13.85 9.55
N GLN A 277 14.89 -14.85 9.87
CA GLN A 277 14.10 -14.86 11.09
C GLN A 277 14.95 -15.44 12.22
N VAL A 278 15.57 -14.56 13.00
CA VAL A 278 16.53 -14.90 14.07
C VAL A 278 15.82 -15.55 15.27
N SER A 279 14.57 -15.14 15.54
CA SER A 279 13.74 -15.71 16.60
C SER A 279 12.27 -15.66 16.22
N PRO A 280 11.34 -16.20 17.03
CA PRO A 280 9.91 -16.09 16.76
C PRO A 280 9.40 -14.65 16.59
N THR A 281 10.12 -13.65 17.12
CA THR A 281 9.73 -12.23 17.08
C THR A 281 10.77 -11.33 16.41
N ILE A 282 12.02 -11.78 16.25
CA ILE A 282 13.11 -10.96 15.71
C ILE A 282 13.42 -11.37 14.27
N VAL A 283 13.46 -10.37 13.39
CA VAL A 283 13.87 -10.52 11.99
C VAL A 283 15.04 -9.59 11.68
N SER A 284 15.95 -10.09 10.85
CA SER A 284 17.01 -9.33 10.21
C SER A 284 16.73 -9.19 8.73
N VAL A 285 16.78 -7.97 8.20
CA VAL A 285 16.67 -7.69 6.76
C VAL A 285 17.92 -6.97 6.31
N THR A 286 18.61 -7.53 5.33
CA THR A 286 19.80 -6.94 4.72
C THR A 286 19.50 -6.47 3.32
N ARG A 287 19.73 -5.18 3.04
CA ARG A 287 19.76 -4.62 1.70
C ARG A 287 21.22 -4.45 1.27
N TYR A 288 21.60 -5.10 0.18
CA TYR A 288 22.99 -5.22 -0.29
C TYR A 288 23.17 -4.55 -1.65
N ASN A 289 24.30 -3.86 -1.81
CA ASN A 289 24.73 -3.28 -3.08
C ASN A 289 25.85 -4.15 -3.69
N PRO A 290 25.59 -4.83 -4.82
CA PRO A 290 26.58 -5.73 -5.43
C PRO A 290 27.76 -4.99 -6.07
N SER A 291 27.65 -3.70 -6.37
CA SER A 291 28.74 -2.93 -6.97
C SER A 291 29.76 -2.47 -5.95
N THR A 292 29.30 -2.09 -4.75
CA THR A 292 30.16 -1.54 -3.68
C THR A 292 30.46 -2.53 -2.56
N SER A 293 29.76 -3.68 -2.53
CA SER A 293 29.81 -4.64 -1.43
C SER A 293 29.45 -4.07 -0.05
N THR A 294 28.58 -3.06 -0.03
CA THR A 294 28.07 -2.44 1.21
C THR A 294 26.64 -2.88 1.51
N SER A 295 26.21 -2.76 2.77
CA SER A 295 24.88 -3.18 3.18
C SER A 295 24.26 -2.27 4.24
N TYR A 296 22.94 -2.18 4.21
CA TYR A 296 22.14 -1.78 5.36
C TYR A 296 21.52 -3.02 5.98
N VAL A 297 21.59 -3.12 7.31
CA VAL A 297 21.01 -4.23 8.07
C VAL A 297 19.98 -3.64 9.04
N LEU A 298 18.73 -4.05 8.89
CA LEU A 298 17.67 -3.80 9.84
C LEU A 298 17.58 -5.02 10.77
N ILE A 299 17.52 -4.78 12.07
CA ILE A 299 17.09 -5.78 13.06
C ILE A 299 15.84 -5.20 13.71
N SER A 300 14.71 -5.89 13.58
CA SER A 300 13.43 -5.46 14.15
C SER A 300 12.81 -6.57 14.98
N ASN A 301 12.21 -6.19 16.11
CA ASN A 301 11.45 -7.07 16.97
C ASN A 301 9.96 -6.76 16.77
N HIS A 302 9.21 -7.74 16.32
CA HIS A 302 7.79 -7.64 16.00
C HIS A 302 6.92 -8.29 17.07
N VAL A 303 5.74 -7.72 17.28
CA VAL A 303 4.69 -8.27 18.13
C VAL A 303 3.52 -8.66 17.23
N PHE A 304 3.23 -9.97 17.17
CA PHE A 304 2.08 -10.56 16.47
C PHE A 304 1.03 -11.04 17.46
#